data_AF-A0A956EP45-F1
#
_entry.id   AF-A0A956EP45-F1
#
_cell.length_a   1.000
_cell.length_b   1.000
_cell.length_c   1.000
_cell.angle_alpha   90.00
_cell.angle_beta   90.00
_cell.angle_gamma   90.00
#
_symmetry.space_group_name_H-M   'P 1'
#
loop_
_entity.id
_entity.type
_entity.pdbx_description
1 polymer ?
#
loop_
_entity_poly.entity_id
_entity_poly.type
_entity_poly.pdbx_seq_one_letter_code
_entity_poly.pdbx_strand_id
1 'polypeptide(L)'
;MLTATLASVFITTGCRTTTDDVHRWGRTKQGPGKLIAVLTHDKYPLDLRVEAAMTLVRMKPRGGKRVGITCADNPECVGLLEALSNLAAEDRKEIVAKVVPQLVAEIRKPPPQAQAGQPAPADTSYPYKDAAYALLTYEDKDLIGDDKLRSEIKAALAEWAMADFANRLDNTTQMSGMEQVLRTLGAPGVKELPKLMVPGAKRISNMASMVAELGDAETKLAASTALVKIAKEIESERWKKQKEAAVDAANKASGLTKVTKDQLAGQLEAYQEEELLRTFSSMKEVGGKPVVDYLLEYASREDKEGKLEKRRATALAALAGHLDKDRPEQIEVVMKLASASDTSNTIRSVALQRVGEMPRKLVIDKLYELFKADDWKLRWVAADLALRMSDQSQLDEFMSKLARNDKGMSISEPVLYGVRMGELKGDKKGDELADKYLGSGYSPSVRLSALAYYSKYGTKDQLGKVTPFEQESTRVPSCKADDCEWKCEVPVGDKGDKTETKEVSNIGEFVRYCVKPSMEKRTEADKKKEEEERKKQEAAKKQAEDNKE
;
A
#
# COMPACT_ATOMS: atom_id res chain seq x y z
N MET A 1 -87.30 54.97 -19.23
CA MET A 1 -85.90 54.94 -19.72
C MET A 1 -85.15 53.93 -18.87
N LEU A 2 -84.77 52.78 -19.46
CA LEU A 2 -83.98 51.75 -18.79
C LEU A 2 -82.53 52.22 -18.66
N THR A 3 -81.99 52.23 -17.43
CA THR A 3 -80.55 52.33 -17.16
C THR A 3 -80.02 50.94 -16.85
N ALA A 4 -79.18 50.41 -17.74
CA ALA A 4 -78.53 49.11 -17.59
C ALA A 4 -77.27 49.25 -16.72
N THR A 5 -77.21 48.46 -15.65
CA THR A 5 -76.05 48.32 -14.77
C THR A 5 -75.07 47.33 -15.39
N LEU A 6 -73.91 47.80 -15.87
CA LEU A 6 -72.79 46.93 -16.24
C LEU A 6 -72.12 46.38 -14.96
N ALA A 7 -72.30 45.09 -14.72
CA ALA A 7 -71.50 44.33 -13.75
C ALA A 7 -70.20 43.87 -14.43
N SER A 8 -69.08 44.52 -14.13
CA SER A 8 -67.74 44.04 -14.50
C SER A 8 -67.33 42.89 -13.59
N VAL A 9 -67.38 41.67 -14.11
CA VAL A 9 -66.77 40.49 -13.49
C VAL A 9 -65.26 40.54 -13.70
N PHE A 10 -64.50 40.85 -12.66
CA PHE A 10 -63.05 40.59 -12.63
C PHE A 10 -62.83 39.08 -12.44
N ILE A 11 -62.48 38.39 -13.52
CA ILE A 11 -61.96 37.02 -13.45
C ILE A 11 -60.53 37.13 -12.94
N THR A 12 -60.31 36.88 -11.64
CA THR A 12 -58.97 36.67 -11.09
C THR A 12 -58.45 35.33 -11.58
N THR A 13 -57.75 35.30 -12.71
CA THR A 13 -56.89 34.17 -13.05
C THR A 13 -55.72 34.16 -12.07
N GLY A 14 -55.81 33.41 -10.97
CA GLY A 14 -54.65 33.12 -10.14
C GLY A 14 -53.55 32.50 -11.00
N CYS A 15 -52.37 33.11 -11.05
CA CYS A 15 -51.23 32.60 -11.83
C CYS A 15 -50.88 31.19 -11.35
N ARG A 16 -51.29 30.17 -12.12
CA ARG A 16 -50.90 28.78 -11.92
C ARG A 16 -49.39 28.67 -12.04
N THR A 17 -48.72 28.08 -11.04
CA THR A 17 -47.28 27.82 -11.11
C THR A 17 -46.96 26.95 -12.31
N THR A 18 -46.01 27.39 -13.14
CA THR A 18 -45.59 26.71 -14.37
C THR A 18 -44.17 26.16 -14.27
N THR A 19 -43.76 25.40 -15.27
CA THR A 19 -42.37 24.95 -15.44
C THR A 19 -41.39 26.13 -15.55
N ASP A 20 -41.80 27.24 -16.18
CA ASP A 20 -40.98 28.45 -16.27
C ASP A 20 -40.74 29.08 -14.89
N ASP A 21 -41.73 29.04 -14.00
CA ASP A 21 -41.58 29.51 -12.63
C ASP A 21 -40.55 28.65 -11.87
N VAL A 22 -40.64 27.32 -12.00
CA VAL A 22 -39.70 26.35 -11.42
C VAL A 22 -38.27 26.64 -11.88
N HIS A 23 -38.03 26.75 -13.18
CA HIS A 23 -36.71 27.06 -13.73
C HIS A 23 -36.19 28.42 -13.29
N ARG A 24 -37.05 29.45 -13.24
CA ARG A 24 -36.69 30.77 -12.74
C ARG A 24 -36.25 30.70 -11.27
N TRP A 25 -36.98 29.97 -10.43
CA TRP A 25 -36.65 29.83 -9.01
C TRP A 25 -35.32 29.13 -8.78
N GLY A 26 -34.94 28.15 -9.60
CA GLY A 26 -33.63 27.48 -9.55
C GLY A 26 -32.42 28.42 -9.64
N ARG A 27 -32.62 29.67 -10.09
CA ARG A 27 -31.58 30.71 -10.19
C ARG A 27 -31.60 31.71 -9.04
N THR A 28 -32.50 31.60 -8.07
CA THR A 28 -32.71 32.59 -7.00
C THR A 28 -32.28 32.10 -5.63
N LYS A 29 -31.89 33.02 -4.72
CA LYS A 29 -31.49 32.68 -3.34
C LYS A 29 -32.56 31.86 -2.60
N GLN A 30 -33.81 32.31 -2.67
CA GLN A 30 -35.00 31.67 -2.07
C GLN A 30 -35.59 30.52 -2.91
N GLY A 31 -34.90 30.15 -4.00
CA GLY A 31 -35.32 29.09 -4.92
C GLY A 31 -35.55 27.73 -4.27
N PRO A 32 -34.61 27.20 -3.46
CA PRO A 32 -34.73 25.87 -2.88
C PRO A 32 -36.05 25.66 -2.12
N GLY A 33 -36.42 26.57 -1.23
CA GLY A 33 -37.67 26.46 -0.46
C GLY A 33 -38.93 26.46 -1.35
N LYS A 34 -38.95 27.26 -2.42
CA LYS A 34 -40.08 27.26 -3.37
C LYS A 34 -40.17 25.96 -4.17
N LEU A 35 -39.03 25.43 -4.61
CA LEU A 35 -38.96 24.17 -5.34
C LEU A 35 -39.39 23.00 -4.46
N ILE A 36 -39.01 23.01 -3.19
CA ILE A 36 -39.42 22.00 -2.22
C ILE A 36 -40.92 22.06 -1.96
N ALA A 37 -41.48 23.27 -1.81
CA ALA A 37 -42.93 23.42 -1.67
C ALA A 37 -43.70 22.87 -2.90
N VAL A 38 -43.14 23.00 -4.10
CA VAL A 38 -43.69 22.35 -5.29
C VAL A 38 -43.53 20.84 -5.23
N LEU A 39 -42.34 20.35 -4.86
CA LEU A 39 -42.03 18.92 -4.75
C LEU A 39 -42.91 18.21 -3.70
N THR A 40 -43.22 18.85 -2.57
CA THR A 40 -43.87 18.16 -1.43
C THR A 40 -45.38 18.30 -1.38
N HIS A 41 -45.98 19.28 -2.05
CA HIS A 41 -47.41 19.54 -1.95
C HIS A 41 -48.20 18.84 -3.08
N ASP A 42 -49.20 18.06 -2.69
CA ASP A 42 -50.12 17.30 -3.55
C ASP A 42 -50.91 18.13 -4.57
N LYS A 43 -51.12 19.43 -4.34
CA LYS A 43 -51.82 20.33 -5.26
C LYS A 43 -51.12 20.49 -6.61
N TYR A 44 -49.83 20.18 -6.69
CA TYR A 44 -49.07 20.28 -7.93
C TYR A 44 -49.07 18.96 -8.69
N PRO A 45 -49.22 18.99 -10.03
CA PRO A 45 -49.21 17.77 -10.82
C PRO A 45 -47.84 17.09 -10.73
N LEU A 46 -47.84 15.74 -10.76
CA LEU A 46 -46.64 14.92 -10.61
C LEU A 46 -45.47 15.37 -11.49
N ASP A 47 -45.71 15.72 -12.76
CA ASP A 47 -44.63 16.15 -13.66
C ASP A 47 -43.99 17.48 -13.23
N LEU A 48 -44.75 18.39 -12.62
CA LEU A 48 -44.20 19.63 -12.06
C LEU A 48 -43.42 19.36 -10.77
N ARG A 49 -43.84 18.38 -9.95
CA ARG A 49 -43.09 17.93 -8.76
C ARG A 49 -41.75 17.31 -9.18
N VAL A 50 -41.75 16.47 -10.22
CA VAL A 50 -40.54 15.87 -10.81
C VAL A 50 -39.61 16.94 -11.39
N GLU A 51 -40.14 17.92 -12.13
CA GLU A 51 -39.32 19.01 -12.67
C GLU A 51 -38.74 19.91 -11.57
N ALA A 52 -39.46 20.11 -10.47
CA ALA A 52 -38.93 20.80 -9.29
C ALA A 52 -37.75 20.02 -8.67
N ALA A 53 -37.86 18.70 -8.53
CA ALA A 53 -36.77 17.84 -8.08
C ALA A 53 -35.55 17.94 -9.01
N MET A 54 -35.75 17.84 -10.32
CA MET A 54 -34.65 17.94 -11.29
C MET A 54 -34.03 19.35 -11.32
N THR A 55 -34.83 20.39 -11.10
CA THR A 55 -34.33 21.76 -10.98
C THR A 55 -33.48 21.95 -9.71
N LEU A 56 -33.84 21.33 -8.59
CA LEU A 56 -33.01 21.29 -7.37
C LEU A 56 -31.63 20.69 -7.66
N VAL A 57 -31.58 19.56 -8.39
CA VAL A 57 -30.32 18.91 -8.80
C VAL A 57 -29.45 19.84 -9.66
N ARG A 58 -30.06 20.56 -10.61
CA ARG A 58 -29.37 21.45 -11.56
C ARG A 58 -28.89 22.77 -10.94
N MET A 59 -29.25 23.06 -9.69
CA MET A 59 -28.86 24.31 -9.05
C MET A 59 -27.33 24.45 -8.99
N LYS A 60 -26.83 25.65 -9.32
CA LYS A 60 -25.41 25.96 -9.20
C LYS A 60 -24.96 25.87 -7.74
N PRO A 61 -23.74 25.36 -7.47
CA PRO A 61 -23.18 25.39 -6.13
C PRO A 61 -23.11 26.82 -5.57
N ARG A 62 -23.28 26.96 -4.26
CA ARG A 62 -23.06 28.21 -3.51
C ARG A 62 -22.04 27.91 -2.43
N GLY A 63 -21.00 28.73 -2.31
CA GLY A 63 -19.88 28.44 -1.38
C GLY A 63 -19.24 27.06 -1.58
N GLY A 64 -19.26 26.50 -2.79
CA GLY A 64 -18.80 25.13 -3.08
C GLY A 64 -19.79 24.01 -2.75
N LYS A 65 -20.96 24.32 -2.16
CA LYS A 65 -21.95 23.35 -1.72
C LYS A 65 -23.13 23.22 -2.67
N ARG A 66 -23.62 22.00 -2.87
CA ARG A 66 -24.79 21.66 -3.71
C ARG A 66 -26.10 21.95 -2.97
N VAL A 67 -26.46 23.23 -2.84
CA VAL A 67 -27.60 23.68 -2.02
C VAL A 67 -28.95 23.06 -2.36
N GLY A 68 -29.18 22.63 -3.61
CA GLY A 68 -30.43 21.96 -3.96
C GLY A 68 -30.51 20.50 -3.49
N ILE A 69 -29.37 19.83 -3.26
CA ILE A 69 -29.33 18.41 -2.88
C ILE A 69 -29.36 18.26 -1.35
N THR A 70 -28.49 18.96 -0.64
CA THR A 70 -28.28 18.79 0.82
C THR A 70 -28.60 20.03 1.66
N CYS A 71 -28.95 21.14 1.01
CA CYS A 71 -29.12 22.48 1.61
C CYS A 71 -28.09 22.91 2.67
N ALA A 72 -26.82 22.56 2.45
CA ALA A 72 -25.71 22.76 3.39
C ALA A 72 -25.34 24.22 3.77
N ASP A 73 -26.05 25.23 3.28
CA ASP A 73 -25.79 26.66 3.50
C ASP A 73 -26.85 27.37 4.36
N ASN A 74 -27.94 26.68 4.71
CA ASN A 74 -29.00 27.25 5.55
C ASN A 74 -29.62 26.15 6.43
N PRO A 75 -29.45 26.19 7.76
CA PRO A 75 -30.04 25.21 8.69
C PRO A 75 -31.58 25.15 8.64
N GLU A 76 -32.23 26.22 8.16
CA GLU A 76 -33.69 26.29 8.02
C GLU A 76 -34.20 25.77 6.66
N CYS A 77 -33.29 25.29 5.81
CA CYS A 77 -33.61 24.82 4.48
C CYS A 77 -33.48 23.30 4.39
N VAL A 78 -34.54 22.68 3.87
CA VAL A 78 -34.59 21.26 3.56
C VAL A 78 -33.88 21.03 2.22
N GLY A 79 -33.14 19.94 2.03
CA GLY A 79 -32.57 19.55 0.74
C GLY A 79 -33.51 18.65 -0.08
N LEU A 80 -33.15 18.30 -1.33
CA LEU A 80 -33.88 17.29 -2.11
C LEU A 80 -34.07 15.98 -1.32
N LEU A 81 -33.01 15.47 -0.69
CA LEU A 81 -33.02 14.16 -0.01
C LEU A 81 -33.97 14.16 1.19
N GLU A 82 -33.84 15.17 2.04
CA GLU A 82 -34.69 15.34 3.21
C GLU A 82 -36.16 15.60 2.80
N ALA A 83 -36.40 16.40 1.75
CA ALA A 83 -37.75 16.62 1.20
C ALA A 83 -38.39 15.31 0.73
N LEU A 84 -37.64 14.45 0.04
CA LEU A 84 -38.11 13.13 -0.36
C LEU A 84 -38.35 12.23 0.86
N SER A 85 -37.48 12.29 1.88
CA SER A 85 -37.62 11.48 3.10
C SER A 85 -38.92 11.75 3.85
N ASN A 86 -39.36 13.02 3.85
CA ASN A 86 -40.56 13.53 4.52
C ASN A 86 -41.87 13.26 3.75
N LEU A 87 -41.80 12.77 2.51
CA LEU A 87 -42.98 12.35 1.75
C LEU A 87 -43.57 11.04 2.28
N ALA A 88 -44.88 10.88 2.09
CA ALA A 88 -45.54 9.59 2.18
C ALA A 88 -44.86 8.57 1.26
N ALA A 89 -44.90 7.28 1.63
CA ALA A 89 -44.16 6.24 0.89
C ALA A 89 -44.59 6.11 -0.57
N GLU A 90 -45.90 6.16 -0.84
CA GLU A 90 -46.44 6.09 -2.21
C GLU A 90 -46.04 7.30 -3.05
N ASP A 91 -46.23 8.53 -2.54
CA ASP A 91 -45.81 9.76 -3.21
C ASP A 91 -44.31 9.76 -3.54
N ARG A 92 -43.47 9.34 -2.57
CA ARG A 92 -42.02 9.24 -2.79
C ARG A 92 -41.72 8.25 -3.90
N LYS A 93 -42.36 7.08 -3.89
CA LYS A 93 -42.15 6.04 -4.89
C LYS A 93 -42.51 6.53 -6.29
N GLU A 94 -43.65 7.21 -6.47
CA GLU A 94 -44.05 7.76 -7.77
C GLU A 94 -43.09 8.83 -8.30
N ILE A 95 -42.65 9.75 -7.42
CA ILE A 95 -41.69 10.79 -7.79
C ILE A 95 -40.33 10.17 -8.16
N VAL A 96 -39.80 9.29 -7.32
CA VAL A 96 -38.49 8.66 -7.52
C VAL A 96 -38.48 7.81 -8.80
N ALA A 97 -39.56 7.09 -9.10
CA ALA A 97 -39.70 6.32 -10.34
C ALA A 97 -39.61 7.17 -11.61
N LYS A 98 -39.91 8.47 -11.54
CA LYS A 98 -39.74 9.42 -12.66
C LYS A 98 -38.44 10.21 -12.61
N VAL A 99 -37.89 10.48 -11.42
CA VAL A 99 -36.63 11.22 -11.24
C VAL A 99 -35.43 10.35 -11.63
N VAL A 100 -35.38 9.09 -11.19
CA VAL A 100 -34.22 8.20 -11.42
C VAL A 100 -33.90 8.02 -12.90
N PRO A 101 -34.86 7.72 -13.80
CA PRO A 101 -34.56 7.62 -15.22
C PRO A 101 -33.96 8.90 -15.83
N GLN A 102 -34.38 10.09 -15.36
CA GLN A 102 -33.81 11.36 -15.81
C GLN A 102 -32.39 11.57 -15.29
N LEU A 103 -32.11 11.21 -14.03
CA LEU A 103 -30.75 11.23 -13.50
C LEU A 103 -29.83 10.31 -14.31
N VAL A 104 -30.27 9.07 -14.56
CA VAL A 104 -29.52 8.08 -15.36
C VAL A 104 -29.23 8.59 -16.77
N ALA A 105 -30.22 9.20 -17.43
CA ALA A 105 -30.03 9.74 -18.77
C ALA A 105 -28.98 10.87 -18.82
N GLU A 106 -28.95 11.75 -17.81
CA GLU A 106 -27.97 12.83 -17.71
C GLU A 106 -26.58 12.33 -17.32
N ILE A 107 -26.49 11.33 -16.43
CA ILE A 107 -25.24 10.68 -16.02
C ILE A 107 -24.56 9.98 -17.21
N ARG A 108 -25.35 9.32 -18.07
CA ARG A 108 -24.86 8.58 -19.25
C ARG A 108 -24.44 9.46 -20.42
N LYS A 109 -24.60 10.79 -20.32
CA LYS A 109 -24.11 11.68 -21.38
C LYS A 109 -22.59 11.55 -21.50
N PRO A 110 -22.06 11.56 -22.74
CA PRO A 110 -20.62 11.47 -22.93
C PRO A 110 -19.91 12.66 -22.27
N PRO A 111 -18.70 12.45 -21.74
CA PRO A 111 -17.91 13.53 -21.17
C PRO A 111 -17.62 14.62 -22.23
N PRO A 112 -17.53 15.90 -21.83
CA PRO A 112 -17.20 16.96 -22.76
C PRO A 112 -15.78 16.79 -23.31
N GLN A 113 -15.64 16.84 -24.63
CA GLN A 113 -14.34 16.75 -25.28
C GLN A 113 -13.70 18.13 -25.42
N ALA A 114 -12.40 18.23 -25.14
CA ALA A 114 -11.62 19.42 -25.46
C ALA A 114 -11.52 19.58 -26.98
N GLN A 115 -11.74 20.81 -27.47
CA GLN A 115 -11.41 21.17 -28.85
C GLN A 115 -9.97 21.68 -28.91
N ALA A 116 -9.30 21.50 -30.05
CA ALA A 116 -7.91 21.92 -30.22
C ALA A 116 -7.75 23.41 -29.87
N GLY A 117 -6.87 23.72 -28.91
CA GLY A 117 -6.58 25.08 -28.46
C GLY A 117 -7.60 25.70 -27.49
N GLN A 118 -8.63 24.95 -27.05
CA GLN A 118 -9.59 25.42 -26.04
C GLN A 118 -9.68 24.46 -24.84
N PRO A 119 -9.90 24.98 -23.63
CA PRO A 119 -10.18 24.13 -22.48
C PRO A 119 -11.47 23.34 -22.71
N ALA A 120 -11.52 22.11 -22.18
CA ALA A 120 -12.75 21.32 -22.23
C ALA A 120 -13.91 22.09 -21.56
N PRO A 121 -15.12 22.04 -22.13
CA PRO A 121 -16.31 22.52 -21.44
C PRO A 121 -16.48 21.84 -20.07
N ALA A 122 -17.16 22.51 -19.15
CA ALA A 122 -17.46 21.93 -17.84
C ALA A 122 -18.32 20.67 -18.00
N ASP A 123 -17.94 19.57 -17.34
CA ASP A 123 -18.74 18.36 -17.31
C ASP A 123 -20.02 18.61 -16.50
N THR A 124 -21.17 18.50 -17.18
CA THR A 124 -22.49 18.82 -16.63
C THR A 124 -23.13 17.66 -15.88
N SER A 125 -22.50 16.47 -15.91
CA SER A 125 -23.02 15.25 -15.29
C SER A 125 -22.83 15.22 -13.76
N TYR A 126 -21.88 15.98 -13.20
CA TYR A 126 -21.58 15.99 -11.76
C TYR A 126 -22.78 16.19 -10.82
N PRO A 127 -23.67 17.19 -10.99
CA PRO A 127 -24.83 17.35 -10.11
C PRO A 127 -25.76 16.13 -10.12
N TYR A 128 -25.95 15.51 -11.29
CA TYR A 128 -26.81 14.34 -11.43
C TYR A 128 -26.18 13.11 -10.78
N LYS A 129 -24.87 12.93 -10.97
CA LYS A 129 -24.08 11.92 -10.27
C LYS A 129 -24.17 12.10 -8.75
N ASP A 130 -23.98 13.32 -8.26
CA ASP A 130 -24.01 13.65 -6.83
C ASP A 130 -25.39 13.35 -6.22
N ALA A 131 -26.47 13.71 -6.92
CA ALA A 131 -27.84 13.40 -6.49
C ALA A 131 -28.13 11.90 -6.50
N ALA A 132 -27.73 11.20 -7.56
CA ALA A 132 -27.93 9.77 -7.70
C ALA A 132 -27.15 8.96 -6.64
N TYR A 133 -25.90 9.35 -6.37
CA TYR A 133 -25.11 8.78 -5.28
C TYR A 133 -25.78 9.02 -3.92
N ALA A 134 -26.20 10.25 -3.65
CA ALA A 134 -26.81 10.59 -2.37
C ALA A 134 -28.19 9.92 -2.15
N LEU A 135 -28.94 9.63 -3.22
CA LEU A 135 -30.15 8.79 -3.14
C LEU A 135 -29.82 7.34 -2.74
N LEU A 136 -28.67 6.80 -3.16
CA LEU A 136 -28.25 5.45 -2.81
C LEU A 136 -27.75 5.32 -1.37
N THR A 137 -27.12 6.38 -0.84
CA THR A 137 -26.40 6.37 0.44
C THR A 137 -27.09 7.15 1.55
N TYR A 138 -28.32 7.61 1.34
CA TYR A 138 -29.08 8.31 2.37
C TYR A 138 -29.36 7.39 3.57
N GLU A 139 -28.80 7.73 4.74
CA GLU A 139 -28.77 6.84 5.91
C GLU A 139 -30.10 6.78 6.66
N ASP A 140 -30.87 7.88 6.68
CA ASP A 140 -32.09 7.95 7.51
C ASP A 140 -33.24 7.09 6.96
N LYS A 141 -33.24 6.80 5.65
CA LYS A 141 -34.36 6.11 4.99
C LYS A 141 -33.98 5.55 3.63
N ASP A 142 -34.53 4.39 3.27
CA ASP A 142 -34.49 3.94 1.88
C ASP A 142 -35.40 4.83 1.01
N LEU A 143 -34.77 5.77 0.29
CA LEU A 143 -35.47 6.70 -0.59
C LEU A 143 -35.91 6.07 -1.90
N ILE A 144 -35.26 4.98 -2.34
CA ILE A 144 -35.51 4.37 -3.66
C ILE A 144 -36.56 3.26 -3.53
N GLY A 145 -36.38 2.35 -2.58
CA GLY A 145 -37.31 1.23 -2.32
C GLY A 145 -37.52 0.24 -3.48
N ASP A 146 -36.97 0.49 -4.66
CA ASP A 146 -37.06 -0.32 -5.87
C ASP A 146 -35.66 -0.79 -6.30
N ASP A 147 -35.44 -2.11 -6.29
CA ASP A 147 -34.16 -2.74 -6.60
C ASP A 147 -33.73 -2.56 -8.05
N LYS A 148 -34.69 -2.43 -8.98
CA LYS A 148 -34.39 -2.18 -10.39
C LYS A 148 -33.86 -0.77 -10.56
N LEU A 149 -34.52 0.23 -9.97
CA LEU A 149 -34.03 1.62 -9.98
C LEU A 149 -32.67 1.73 -9.29
N ARG A 150 -32.48 1.05 -8.16
CA ARG A 150 -31.18 0.99 -7.47
C ARG A 150 -30.09 0.42 -8.38
N SER A 151 -30.39 -0.67 -9.08
CA SER A 151 -29.47 -1.30 -10.03
C SER A 151 -29.14 -0.39 -11.22
N GLU A 152 -30.13 0.33 -11.75
CA GLU A 152 -29.94 1.29 -12.84
C GLU A 152 -29.03 2.45 -12.43
N ILE A 153 -29.19 2.99 -11.22
CA ILE A 153 -28.29 4.04 -10.71
C ILE A 153 -26.88 3.49 -10.55
N LYS A 154 -26.70 2.32 -9.94
CA LYS A 154 -25.38 1.71 -9.73
C LYS A 154 -24.66 1.49 -11.07
N ALA A 155 -25.37 0.98 -12.08
CA ALA A 155 -24.84 0.80 -13.43
C ALA A 155 -24.44 2.12 -14.07
N ALA A 156 -25.30 3.15 -14.01
CA ALA A 156 -25.02 4.46 -14.55
C ALA A 156 -23.80 5.12 -13.88
N LEU A 157 -23.66 4.98 -12.56
CA LEU A 157 -22.50 5.50 -11.82
C LEU A 157 -21.20 4.77 -12.19
N ALA A 158 -21.24 3.46 -12.41
CA ALA A 158 -20.09 2.70 -12.89
C ALA A 158 -19.68 3.13 -14.30
N GLU A 159 -20.64 3.21 -15.24
CA GLU A 159 -20.40 3.69 -16.60
C GLU A 159 -19.84 5.12 -16.61
N TRP A 160 -20.38 5.98 -15.75
CA TRP A 160 -19.89 7.34 -15.54
C TRP A 160 -18.45 7.35 -15.03
N ALA A 161 -18.11 6.51 -14.05
CA ALA A 161 -16.74 6.43 -13.58
C ALA A 161 -15.76 6.08 -14.71
N MET A 162 -16.15 5.15 -15.60
CA MET A 162 -15.28 4.65 -16.67
C MET A 162 -15.13 5.61 -17.85
N ALA A 163 -16.16 6.39 -18.17
CA ALA A 163 -16.19 7.22 -19.37
C ALA A 163 -15.11 8.31 -19.40
N ASP A 164 -14.68 8.82 -18.24
CA ASP A 164 -13.62 9.84 -18.14
C ASP A 164 -12.90 9.78 -16.78
N PHE A 165 -12.47 8.56 -16.39
CA PHE A 165 -11.98 8.27 -15.04
C PHE A 165 -10.95 9.27 -14.54
N ALA A 166 -9.89 9.53 -15.30
CA ALA A 166 -8.77 10.36 -14.83
C ALA A 166 -9.19 11.82 -14.57
N ASN A 167 -9.94 12.44 -15.49
CA ASN A 167 -10.36 13.83 -15.31
C ASN A 167 -11.44 13.96 -14.23
N ARG A 168 -12.34 12.97 -14.12
CA ARG A 168 -13.37 12.95 -13.08
C ARG A 168 -12.79 12.64 -11.70
N LEU A 169 -11.73 11.85 -11.60
CA LEU A 169 -11.01 11.64 -10.33
C LEU A 169 -10.36 12.94 -9.83
N ASP A 170 -9.77 13.72 -10.74
CA ASP A 170 -9.06 14.96 -10.39
C ASP A 170 -9.98 16.15 -10.09
N ASN A 171 -11.28 16.01 -10.30
CA ASN A 171 -12.23 17.10 -10.11
C ASN A 171 -12.62 17.28 -8.63
N THR A 172 -12.17 18.37 -8.02
CA THR A 172 -12.43 18.70 -6.61
C THR A 172 -13.79 19.35 -6.34
N THR A 173 -14.59 19.65 -7.37
CA THR A 173 -15.90 20.33 -7.23
C THR A 173 -17.07 19.37 -6.96
N GLN A 174 -16.75 18.08 -6.83
CA GLN A 174 -17.72 17.03 -6.57
C GLN A 174 -18.18 17.04 -5.12
N MET A 175 -19.47 16.79 -4.89
CA MET A 175 -19.97 16.58 -3.53
C MET A 175 -19.46 15.26 -2.96
N SER A 176 -19.45 14.21 -3.78
CA SER A 176 -18.89 12.91 -3.45
C SER A 176 -17.83 12.51 -4.46
N GLY A 177 -16.62 12.22 -3.99
CA GLY A 177 -15.47 11.89 -4.85
C GLY A 177 -15.66 10.57 -5.62
N MET A 178 -14.95 10.42 -6.74
CA MET A 178 -14.98 9.19 -7.55
C MET A 178 -14.69 7.94 -6.70
N GLU A 179 -13.71 8.05 -5.79
CA GLU A 179 -13.31 6.96 -4.91
C GLU A 179 -14.44 6.50 -3.97
N GLN A 180 -15.19 7.45 -3.40
CA GLN A 180 -16.34 7.16 -2.54
C GLN A 180 -17.46 6.45 -3.31
N VAL A 181 -17.71 6.90 -4.55
CA VAL A 181 -18.67 6.27 -5.46
C VAL A 181 -18.25 4.82 -5.71
N LEU A 182 -17.01 4.58 -6.15
CA LEU A 182 -16.53 3.24 -6.47
C LEU A 182 -16.55 2.30 -5.27
N ARG A 183 -16.14 2.75 -4.08
CA ARG A 183 -16.23 1.96 -2.83
C ARG A 183 -17.66 1.55 -2.49
N THR A 184 -18.62 2.42 -2.76
CA THR A 184 -20.05 2.12 -2.55
C THR A 184 -20.58 1.11 -3.57
N LEU A 185 -20.03 1.12 -4.79
CA LEU A 185 -20.40 0.16 -5.84
C LEU A 185 -19.73 -1.21 -5.64
N GLY A 186 -18.54 -1.26 -5.04
CA GLY A 186 -17.76 -2.48 -4.85
C GLY A 186 -17.22 -3.03 -6.18
N ALA A 187 -17.10 -4.36 -6.27
CA ALA A 187 -16.53 -5.05 -7.45
C ALA A 187 -17.15 -4.62 -8.80
N PRO A 188 -18.48 -4.47 -8.95
CA PRO A 188 -19.07 -3.98 -10.20
C PRO A 188 -18.58 -2.59 -10.64
N GLY A 189 -18.23 -1.71 -9.70
CA GLY A 189 -17.76 -0.36 -10.01
C GLY A 189 -16.37 -0.33 -10.63
N VAL A 190 -15.51 -1.30 -10.30
CA VAL A 190 -14.10 -1.35 -10.73
C VAL A 190 -13.84 -2.36 -11.85
N LYS A 191 -14.85 -3.17 -12.22
CA LYS A 191 -14.74 -4.25 -13.21
C LYS A 191 -14.09 -3.83 -14.54
N GLU A 192 -14.35 -2.61 -14.97
CA GLU A 192 -13.93 -2.08 -16.26
C GLU A 192 -12.61 -1.29 -16.20
N LEU A 193 -12.12 -0.95 -15.00
CA LEU A 193 -10.84 -0.25 -14.81
C LEU A 193 -9.64 -0.91 -15.50
N PRO A 194 -9.50 -2.25 -15.52
CA PRO A 194 -8.42 -2.91 -16.24
C PRO A 194 -8.33 -2.53 -17.73
N LYS A 195 -9.46 -2.20 -18.38
CA LYS A 195 -9.47 -1.79 -19.79
C LYS A 195 -8.89 -0.40 -20.01
N LEU A 196 -8.90 0.44 -18.97
CA LEU A 196 -8.32 1.79 -18.97
C LEU A 196 -6.82 1.78 -18.63
N MET A 197 -6.30 0.67 -18.09
CA MET A 197 -4.88 0.46 -17.83
C MET A 197 -4.12 0.18 -19.13
N VAL A 198 -3.89 1.23 -19.91
CA VAL A 198 -3.12 1.18 -21.16
C VAL A 198 -1.84 2.00 -21.06
N PRO A 199 -0.81 1.74 -21.89
CA PRO A 199 0.41 2.54 -21.89
C PRO A 199 0.13 4.04 -22.08
N GLY A 200 0.68 4.87 -21.19
CA GLY A 200 0.49 6.32 -21.19
C GLY A 200 -0.84 6.81 -20.58
N ALA A 201 -1.69 5.91 -20.08
CA ALA A 201 -2.87 6.31 -19.31
C ALA A 201 -2.47 7.07 -18.04
N LYS A 202 -3.26 8.09 -17.68
CA LYS A 202 -3.12 8.79 -16.40
C LYS A 202 -3.71 7.94 -15.27
N ARG A 203 -3.24 8.15 -14.04
CA ARG A 203 -3.84 7.57 -12.82
C ARG A 203 -3.83 6.02 -12.75
N ILE A 204 -2.87 5.36 -13.40
CA ILE A 204 -2.73 3.89 -13.36
C ILE A 204 -2.61 3.38 -11.92
N SER A 205 -1.85 4.05 -11.06
CA SER A 205 -1.73 3.67 -9.64
C SER A 205 -3.08 3.74 -8.90
N ASN A 206 -3.88 4.79 -9.11
CA ASN A 206 -5.23 4.86 -8.51
C ASN A 206 -6.13 3.73 -9.04
N MET A 207 -6.05 3.41 -10.33
CA MET A 207 -6.81 2.28 -10.90
C MET A 207 -6.37 0.95 -10.29
N ALA A 208 -5.06 0.74 -10.12
CA ALA A 208 -4.48 -0.46 -9.55
C ALA A 208 -4.91 -0.64 -8.08
N SER A 209 -4.81 0.43 -7.29
CA SER A 209 -5.27 0.46 -5.90
C SER A 209 -6.75 0.13 -5.77
N MET A 210 -7.61 0.74 -6.59
CA MET A 210 -9.06 0.48 -6.59
C MET A 210 -9.40 -0.97 -6.95
N VAL A 211 -8.71 -1.54 -7.94
CA VAL A 211 -8.92 -2.95 -8.31
C VAL A 211 -8.39 -3.89 -7.21
N ALA A 212 -7.27 -3.56 -6.57
CA ALA A 212 -6.73 -4.34 -5.46
C ALA A 212 -7.70 -4.37 -4.27
N GLU A 213 -8.29 -3.22 -3.92
CA GLU A 213 -9.23 -3.06 -2.81
C GLU A 213 -10.59 -3.70 -3.11
N LEU A 214 -11.19 -3.39 -4.26
CA LEU A 214 -12.61 -3.65 -4.52
C LEU A 214 -12.87 -4.76 -5.54
N GLY A 215 -11.88 -5.13 -6.36
CA GLY A 215 -12.06 -6.03 -7.50
C GLY A 215 -12.29 -7.49 -7.08
N ASP A 216 -13.11 -8.19 -7.85
CA ASP A 216 -13.19 -9.65 -7.80
C ASP A 216 -11.93 -10.31 -8.43
N ALA A 217 -11.85 -11.63 -8.34
CA ALA A 217 -10.69 -12.39 -8.84
C ALA A 217 -10.46 -12.18 -10.35
N GLU A 218 -11.53 -12.10 -11.15
CA GLU A 218 -11.45 -11.88 -12.59
C GLU A 218 -10.90 -10.48 -12.91
N THR A 219 -11.41 -9.46 -12.22
CA THR A 219 -10.98 -8.06 -12.37
C THR A 219 -9.52 -7.89 -11.96
N LYS A 220 -9.09 -8.51 -10.85
CA LYS A 220 -7.69 -8.51 -10.41
C LYS A 220 -6.77 -9.20 -11.41
N LEU A 221 -7.19 -10.32 -11.98
CA LEU A 221 -6.43 -11.01 -13.02
C LEU A 221 -6.29 -10.16 -14.30
N ALA A 222 -7.37 -9.49 -14.71
CA ALA A 222 -7.35 -8.58 -15.85
C ALA A 222 -6.42 -7.38 -15.63
N ALA A 223 -6.45 -6.76 -14.43
CA ALA A 223 -5.53 -5.68 -14.06
C ALA A 223 -4.07 -6.17 -14.03
N SER A 224 -3.82 -7.33 -13.43
CA SER A 224 -2.49 -7.96 -13.41
C SER A 224 -1.93 -8.13 -14.83
N THR A 225 -2.77 -8.62 -15.75
CA THR A 225 -2.41 -8.77 -17.18
C THR A 225 -2.14 -7.43 -17.86
N ALA A 226 -2.98 -6.43 -17.61
CA ALA A 226 -2.83 -5.09 -18.19
C ALA A 226 -1.54 -4.40 -17.71
N LEU A 227 -1.21 -4.51 -16.42
CA LEU A 227 0.02 -3.95 -15.84
C LEU A 227 1.27 -4.60 -16.45
N VAL A 228 1.27 -5.93 -16.66
CA VAL A 228 2.38 -6.61 -17.36
C VAL A 228 2.54 -6.10 -18.78
N LYS A 229 1.44 -5.87 -19.51
CA LYS A 229 1.49 -5.28 -20.85
C LYS A 229 2.10 -3.88 -20.83
N ILE A 230 1.73 -3.05 -19.85
CA ILE A 230 2.30 -1.71 -19.67
C ILE A 230 3.80 -1.78 -19.41
N ALA A 231 4.25 -2.62 -18.48
CA ALA A 231 5.67 -2.77 -18.17
C ALA A 231 6.49 -3.19 -19.40
N LYS A 232 5.99 -4.16 -20.18
CA LYS A 232 6.63 -4.59 -21.44
C LYS A 232 6.71 -3.48 -22.49
N GLU A 233 5.69 -2.64 -22.62
CA GLU A 233 5.76 -1.47 -23.51
C GLU A 233 6.79 -0.46 -23.01
N ILE A 234 6.78 -0.11 -21.71
CA ILE A 234 7.73 0.84 -21.12
C ILE A 234 9.17 0.40 -21.36
N GLU A 235 9.46 -0.89 -21.20
CA GLU A 235 10.79 -1.47 -21.41
C GLU A 235 11.27 -1.42 -22.87
N SER A 236 10.37 -1.25 -23.83
CA SER A 236 10.71 -1.29 -25.24
C SER A 236 11.50 -0.07 -25.72
N GLU A 237 12.35 -0.29 -26.71
CA GLU A 237 13.01 0.81 -27.45
C GLU A 237 11.99 1.71 -28.18
N ARG A 238 10.83 1.16 -28.52
CA ARG A 238 9.71 1.92 -29.09
C ARG A 238 9.25 3.00 -28.11
N TRP A 239 9.14 2.70 -26.82
CA TRP A 239 8.75 3.68 -25.82
C TRP A 239 9.77 4.80 -25.68
N LYS A 240 11.08 4.49 -25.65
CA LYS A 240 12.14 5.52 -25.61
C LYS A 240 12.03 6.48 -26.80
N LYS A 241 11.85 5.96 -28.02
CA LYS A 241 11.65 6.77 -29.23
C LYS A 241 10.41 7.66 -29.14
N GLN A 242 9.31 7.18 -28.56
CA GLN A 242 8.10 8.00 -28.36
C GLN A 242 8.32 9.14 -27.36
N LYS A 243 9.21 8.96 -26.37
CA LYS A 243 9.47 9.96 -25.32
C LYS A 243 10.58 10.94 -25.65
N GLU A 244 11.43 10.65 -26.64
CA GLU A 244 12.57 11.49 -27.04
C GLU A 244 12.18 12.96 -27.25
N ALA A 245 11.15 13.22 -28.06
CA ALA A 245 10.69 14.59 -28.34
C ALA A 245 10.17 15.31 -27.09
N ALA A 246 9.53 14.59 -26.17
CA ALA A 246 9.02 15.17 -24.92
C ALA A 246 10.15 15.52 -23.95
N VAL A 247 11.18 14.65 -23.86
CA VAL A 247 12.38 14.91 -23.04
C VAL A 247 13.19 16.08 -23.62
N ASP A 248 13.37 16.14 -24.95
CA ASP A 248 14.03 17.27 -25.61
C ASP A 248 13.28 18.59 -25.40
N ALA A 249 11.94 18.58 -25.51
CA ALA A 249 11.12 19.75 -25.21
C ALA A 249 11.24 20.19 -23.74
N ALA A 250 11.29 19.24 -22.79
CA ALA A 250 11.48 19.53 -21.37
C ALA A 250 12.87 20.11 -21.07
N ASN A 251 13.93 19.62 -21.73
CA ASN A 251 15.28 20.18 -21.64
C ASN A 251 15.29 21.65 -22.11
N LYS A 252 14.70 21.94 -23.27
CA LYS A 252 14.59 23.30 -23.80
C LYS A 252 13.82 24.22 -22.86
N ALA A 253 12.68 23.75 -22.34
CA ALA A 253 11.89 24.49 -21.35
C ALA A 253 12.66 24.77 -20.05
N SER A 254 13.59 23.89 -19.69
CA SER A 254 14.47 24.03 -18.52
C SER A 254 15.75 24.85 -18.81
N GLY A 255 15.86 25.46 -20.00
CA GLY A 255 17.03 26.25 -20.40
C GLY A 255 18.27 25.43 -20.77
N LEU A 256 18.15 24.11 -20.86
CA LEU A 256 19.24 23.21 -21.27
C LEU A 256 19.33 23.17 -22.80
N THR A 257 20.14 24.07 -23.37
CA THR A 257 20.27 24.23 -24.84
C THR A 257 21.41 23.41 -25.47
N LYS A 258 22.27 22.79 -24.65
CA LYS A 258 23.43 22.00 -25.10
C LYS A 258 23.44 20.60 -24.46
N VAL A 259 22.41 19.80 -24.74
CA VAL A 259 22.35 18.39 -24.33
C VAL A 259 22.99 17.53 -25.43
N THR A 260 23.99 16.72 -25.07
CA THR A 260 24.62 15.78 -26.01
C THR A 260 23.72 14.57 -26.26
N LYS A 261 24.00 13.79 -27.32
CA LYS A 261 23.25 12.55 -27.60
C LYS A 261 23.33 11.54 -26.45
N ASP A 262 24.51 11.40 -25.83
CA ASP A 262 24.72 10.47 -24.72
C ASP A 262 23.97 10.94 -23.45
N GLN A 263 23.92 12.25 -23.20
CA GLN A 263 23.13 12.81 -22.10
C GLN A 263 21.63 12.58 -22.31
N LEU A 264 21.13 12.79 -23.53
CA LEU A 264 19.72 12.52 -23.86
C LEU A 264 19.39 11.03 -23.72
N ALA A 265 20.28 10.15 -24.15
CA ALA A 265 20.12 8.70 -23.97
C ALA A 265 20.06 8.32 -22.48
N GLY A 266 20.95 8.85 -21.65
CA GLY A 266 20.92 8.64 -20.20
C GLY A 266 19.65 9.20 -19.52
N GLN A 267 19.15 10.35 -19.97
CA GLN A 267 17.87 10.90 -19.49
C GLN A 267 16.68 10.01 -19.86
N LEU A 268 16.67 9.45 -21.07
CA LEU A 268 15.63 8.51 -21.51
C LEU A 268 15.70 7.19 -20.72
N GLU A 269 16.89 6.70 -20.40
CA GLU A 269 17.08 5.52 -19.56
C GLU A 269 16.59 5.76 -18.13
N ALA A 270 16.92 6.91 -17.54
CA ALA A 270 16.43 7.30 -16.21
C ALA A 270 14.90 7.46 -16.19
N TYR A 271 14.33 8.11 -17.21
CA TYR A 271 12.88 8.26 -17.31
C TYR A 271 12.16 6.91 -17.51
N GLN A 272 12.72 6.03 -18.35
CA GLN A 272 12.21 4.68 -18.52
C GLN A 272 12.25 3.90 -17.21
N GLU A 273 13.35 4.02 -16.45
CA GLU A 273 13.46 3.42 -15.13
C GLU A 273 12.34 3.91 -14.20
N GLU A 274 12.18 5.22 -14.02
CA GLU A 274 11.18 5.78 -13.12
C GLU A 274 9.75 5.30 -13.45
N GLU A 275 9.39 5.29 -14.74
CA GLU A 275 8.07 4.83 -15.19
C GLU A 275 7.87 3.32 -14.96
N LEU A 276 8.94 2.53 -15.13
CA LEU A 276 8.91 1.11 -14.84
C LEU A 276 8.76 0.85 -13.32
N LEU A 277 9.50 1.58 -12.48
CA LEU A 277 9.40 1.44 -11.02
C LEU A 277 8.01 1.86 -10.50
N ARG A 278 7.40 2.91 -11.06
CA ARG A 278 6.00 3.28 -10.76
C ARG A 278 5.03 2.16 -11.14
N THR A 279 5.29 1.50 -12.28
CA THR A 279 4.50 0.34 -12.71
C THR A 279 4.68 -0.83 -11.75
N PHE A 280 5.90 -1.11 -11.27
CA PHE A 280 6.15 -2.14 -10.25
C PHE A 280 5.42 -1.87 -8.93
N SER A 281 5.28 -0.60 -8.53
CA SER A 281 4.45 -0.26 -7.37
C SER A 281 2.97 -0.62 -7.58
N SER A 282 2.43 -0.34 -8.77
CA SER A 282 1.05 -0.71 -9.13
C SER A 282 0.88 -2.23 -9.21
N MET A 283 1.91 -2.94 -9.71
CA MET A 283 1.96 -4.39 -9.72
C MET A 283 1.98 -4.99 -8.32
N LYS A 284 2.72 -4.39 -7.38
CA LYS A 284 2.72 -4.78 -5.97
C LYS A 284 1.35 -4.61 -5.31
N GLU A 285 0.56 -3.62 -5.69
CA GLU A 285 -0.78 -3.46 -5.13
C GLU A 285 -1.74 -4.55 -5.62
N VAL A 286 -1.74 -4.84 -6.92
CA VAL A 286 -2.69 -5.79 -7.54
C VAL A 286 -2.27 -7.25 -7.35
N GLY A 287 -0.98 -7.55 -7.49
CA GLY A 287 -0.46 -8.91 -7.49
C GLY A 287 -1.00 -9.77 -8.64
N GLY A 288 -1.26 -11.05 -8.32
CA GLY A 288 -1.77 -12.04 -9.27
C GLY A 288 -0.69 -12.69 -10.13
N LYS A 289 -1.01 -13.87 -10.65
CA LYS A 289 -0.06 -14.75 -11.36
C LYS A 289 0.71 -14.04 -12.50
N PRO A 290 0.07 -13.27 -13.41
CA PRO A 290 0.81 -12.59 -14.49
C PRO A 290 1.91 -11.66 -13.97
N VAL A 291 1.59 -10.83 -12.98
CA VAL A 291 2.54 -9.92 -12.34
C VAL A 291 3.65 -10.68 -11.63
N VAL A 292 3.31 -11.70 -10.83
CA VAL A 292 4.29 -12.46 -10.07
C VAL A 292 5.29 -13.15 -10.99
N ASP A 293 4.80 -13.84 -12.03
CA ASP A 293 5.65 -14.51 -13.01
C ASP A 293 6.55 -13.49 -13.73
N TYR A 294 6.01 -12.32 -14.11
CA TYR A 294 6.78 -11.25 -14.75
C TYR A 294 7.89 -10.68 -13.86
N LEU A 295 7.58 -10.37 -12.60
CA LEU A 295 8.54 -9.78 -11.66
C LEU A 295 9.64 -10.77 -11.28
N LEU A 296 9.33 -12.06 -11.13
CA LEU A 296 10.31 -13.12 -10.92
C LEU A 296 11.24 -13.28 -12.12
N GLU A 297 10.68 -13.29 -13.33
CA GLU A 297 11.46 -13.30 -14.57
C GLU A 297 12.38 -12.08 -14.65
N TYR A 298 11.85 -10.89 -14.37
CA TYR A 298 12.59 -9.64 -14.41
C TYR A 298 13.74 -9.61 -13.39
N ALA A 299 13.48 -9.99 -12.14
CA ALA A 299 14.50 -10.05 -11.09
C ALA A 299 15.62 -11.06 -11.41
N SER A 300 15.33 -12.07 -12.23
CA SER A 300 16.27 -13.12 -12.63
C SER A 300 17.11 -12.79 -13.86
N ARG A 301 16.91 -11.63 -14.50
CA ARG A 301 17.69 -11.23 -15.68
C ARG A 301 19.16 -11.03 -15.34
N GLU A 302 20.03 -11.41 -16.27
CA GLU A 302 21.47 -11.15 -16.17
C GLU A 302 21.74 -9.64 -16.17
N ASP A 303 22.64 -9.19 -15.28
CA ASP A 303 23.04 -7.79 -15.18
C ASP A 303 24.56 -7.64 -15.26
N LYS A 304 25.11 -7.96 -16.44
CA LYS A 304 26.56 -7.98 -16.68
C LYS A 304 27.23 -6.62 -16.48
N GLU A 305 26.46 -5.53 -16.59
CA GLU A 305 26.96 -4.15 -16.53
C GLU A 305 26.53 -3.41 -15.25
N GLY A 306 25.82 -4.07 -14.33
CA GLY A 306 25.31 -3.46 -13.09
C GLY A 306 24.24 -2.38 -13.32
N LYS A 307 23.65 -2.32 -14.51
CA LYS A 307 22.68 -1.29 -14.93
C LYS A 307 21.25 -1.63 -14.53
N LEU A 308 20.97 -2.89 -14.21
CA LEU A 308 19.64 -3.37 -13.87
C LEU A 308 19.45 -3.59 -12.36
N GLU A 309 20.49 -3.45 -11.53
CA GLU A 309 20.45 -3.79 -10.10
C GLU A 309 19.23 -3.17 -9.40
N LYS A 310 19.04 -1.85 -9.54
CA LYS A 310 17.91 -1.15 -8.91
C LYS A 310 16.56 -1.64 -9.40
N ARG A 311 16.44 -1.93 -10.70
CA ARG A 311 15.20 -2.43 -11.32
C ARG A 311 14.91 -3.86 -10.86
N ARG A 312 15.92 -4.73 -10.83
CA ARG A 312 15.83 -6.12 -10.33
C ARG A 312 15.45 -6.16 -8.86
N ALA A 313 16.11 -5.35 -8.02
CA ALA A 313 15.80 -5.25 -6.60
C ALA A 313 14.37 -4.74 -6.36
N THR A 314 13.92 -3.73 -7.13
CA THR A 314 12.54 -3.21 -7.00
C THR A 314 11.51 -4.21 -7.50
N ALA A 315 11.79 -4.94 -8.58
CA ALA A 315 10.92 -6.02 -9.05
C ALA A 315 10.75 -7.10 -7.98
N LEU A 316 11.86 -7.48 -7.34
CA LEU A 316 11.85 -8.45 -6.24
C LEU A 316 11.11 -7.92 -5.00
N ALA A 317 11.24 -6.63 -4.69
CA ALA A 317 10.50 -5.98 -3.60
C ALA A 317 8.99 -5.88 -3.89
N ALA A 318 8.60 -5.76 -5.16
CA ALA A 318 7.21 -5.72 -5.58
C ALA A 318 6.49 -7.07 -5.45
N LEU A 319 7.22 -8.17 -5.27
CA LEU A 319 6.66 -9.50 -5.00
C LEU A 319 6.17 -9.68 -3.56
N ALA A 320 6.21 -8.64 -2.72
CA ALA A 320 5.91 -8.78 -1.31
C ALA A 320 4.49 -9.20 -0.99
N GLY A 321 4.37 -10.32 -0.26
CA GLY A 321 3.08 -10.94 0.06
C GLY A 321 2.40 -11.66 -1.12
N HIS A 322 3.02 -11.71 -2.30
CA HIS A 322 2.40 -12.25 -3.52
C HIS A 322 2.97 -13.58 -4.00
N LEU A 323 4.04 -14.07 -3.38
CA LEU A 323 4.60 -15.36 -3.73
C LEU A 323 3.69 -16.49 -3.25
N ASP A 324 3.44 -17.43 -4.14
CA ASP A 324 2.58 -18.58 -3.91
C ASP A 324 3.38 -19.71 -3.25
N LYS A 325 2.97 -20.06 -2.02
CA LYS A 325 3.63 -21.06 -1.18
C LYS A 325 3.45 -22.48 -1.73
N ASP A 326 2.47 -22.70 -2.59
CA ASP A 326 2.18 -23.98 -3.22
C ASP A 326 2.89 -24.12 -4.58
N ARG A 327 3.63 -23.10 -5.02
CA ARG A 327 4.41 -23.08 -6.27
C ARG A 327 5.92 -23.17 -5.98
N PRO A 328 6.49 -24.39 -5.89
CA PRO A 328 7.88 -24.59 -5.52
C PRO A 328 8.88 -23.90 -6.47
N GLU A 329 8.50 -23.71 -7.73
CA GLU A 329 9.31 -23.00 -8.71
C GLU A 329 9.56 -21.52 -8.34
N GLN A 330 8.59 -20.86 -7.70
CA GLN A 330 8.76 -19.47 -7.25
C GLN A 330 9.75 -19.40 -6.09
N ILE A 331 9.64 -20.35 -5.14
CA ILE A 331 10.55 -20.49 -4.01
C ILE A 331 11.97 -20.78 -4.52
N GLU A 332 12.11 -21.64 -5.54
CA GLU A 332 13.39 -21.93 -6.15
C GLU A 332 14.04 -20.70 -6.78
N VAL A 333 13.29 -19.88 -7.51
CA VAL A 333 13.81 -18.64 -8.11
C VAL A 333 14.34 -17.67 -7.04
N VAL A 334 13.56 -17.39 -5.98
CA VAL A 334 14.01 -16.46 -4.93
C VAL A 334 15.19 -17.03 -4.13
N MET A 335 15.21 -18.35 -3.90
CA MET A 335 16.34 -19.00 -3.24
C MET A 335 17.62 -18.94 -4.10
N LYS A 336 17.49 -19.12 -5.42
CA LYS A 336 18.62 -19.00 -6.35
C LYS A 336 19.21 -17.60 -6.33
N LEU A 337 18.35 -16.57 -6.35
CA LEU A 337 18.79 -15.17 -6.22
C LEU A 337 19.44 -14.89 -4.86
N ALA A 338 18.95 -15.51 -3.79
CA ALA A 338 19.54 -15.37 -2.45
C ALA A 338 20.92 -16.07 -2.32
N SER A 339 21.15 -17.16 -3.06
CA SER A 339 22.34 -18.00 -2.87
C SER A 339 23.46 -17.78 -3.89
N ALA A 340 23.16 -17.19 -5.05
CA ALA A 340 24.11 -17.10 -6.14
C ALA A 340 25.28 -16.13 -5.81
N SER A 341 26.51 -16.58 -6.10
CA SER A 341 27.73 -15.84 -5.80
C SER A 341 27.90 -14.57 -6.61
N ASP A 342 27.29 -14.50 -7.79
CA ASP A 342 27.29 -13.36 -8.70
C ASP A 342 26.14 -12.37 -8.43
N THR A 343 25.25 -12.68 -7.48
CA THR A 343 24.17 -11.77 -7.10
C THR A 343 24.66 -10.73 -6.10
N SER A 344 24.43 -9.46 -6.40
CA SER A 344 24.83 -8.35 -5.53
C SER A 344 24.11 -8.37 -4.18
N ASN A 345 24.74 -7.76 -3.17
CA ASN A 345 24.20 -7.73 -1.80
C ASN A 345 22.81 -7.09 -1.72
N THR A 346 22.53 -6.09 -2.57
CA THR A 346 21.22 -5.43 -2.66
C THR A 346 20.13 -6.43 -3.05
N ILE A 347 20.32 -7.15 -4.16
CA ILE A 347 19.34 -8.13 -4.66
C ILE A 347 19.22 -9.30 -3.69
N ARG A 348 20.34 -9.80 -3.18
CA ARG A 348 20.40 -10.88 -2.20
C ARG A 348 19.61 -10.55 -0.94
N SER A 349 19.75 -9.34 -0.41
CA SER A 349 19.02 -8.89 0.78
C SER A 349 17.51 -8.92 0.55
N VAL A 350 17.04 -8.38 -0.57
CA VAL A 350 15.61 -8.38 -0.92
C VAL A 350 15.11 -9.81 -1.19
N ALA A 351 15.93 -10.68 -1.79
CA ALA A 351 15.63 -12.09 -2.00
C ALA A 351 15.43 -12.83 -0.68
N LEU A 352 16.32 -12.63 0.29
CA LEU A 352 16.22 -13.23 1.61
C LEU A 352 14.98 -12.72 2.38
N GLN A 353 14.56 -11.47 2.17
CA GLN A 353 13.28 -11.00 2.68
C GLN A 353 12.10 -11.78 2.07
N ARG A 354 12.13 -12.10 0.78
CA ARG A 354 11.09 -12.93 0.13
C ARG A 354 11.09 -14.36 0.68
N VAL A 355 12.28 -14.93 0.90
CA VAL A 355 12.43 -16.25 1.54
C VAL A 355 11.82 -16.25 2.94
N GLY A 356 11.98 -15.16 3.70
CA GLY A 356 11.41 -15.02 5.03
C GLY A 356 9.89 -14.96 5.10
N GLU A 357 9.19 -14.73 3.98
CA GLU A 357 7.72 -14.78 3.91
C GLU A 357 7.19 -16.22 3.76
N MET A 358 8.08 -17.17 3.49
CA MET A 358 7.72 -18.58 3.30
C MET A 358 7.56 -19.31 4.63
N PRO A 359 6.72 -20.36 4.70
CA PRO A 359 6.75 -21.29 5.80
C PRO A 359 8.16 -21.89 5.97
N ARG A 360 8.70 -21.86 7.19
CA ARG A 360 10.04 -22.40 7.54
C ARG A 360 10.31 -23.76 6.90
N LYS A 361 9.34 -24.67 6.97
CA LYS A 361 9.42 -26.03 6.43
C LYS A 361 9.77 -26.12 4.93
N LEU A 362 9.48 -25.08 4.15
CA LEU A 362 9.76 -25.06 2.71
C LEU A 362 11.17 -24.56 2.37
N VAL A 363 11.81 -23.83 3.28
CA VAL A 363 13.05 -23.08 2.99
C VAL A 363 14.22 -23.42 3.90
N ILE A 364 13.98 -23.98 5.09
CA ILE A 364 15.00 -24.13 6.13
C ILE A 364 16.19 -24.99 5.69
N ASP A 365 15.95 -26.10 4.99
CA ASP A 365 17.04 -26.95 4.52
C ASP A 365 17.95 -26.21 3.55
N LYS A 366 17.36 -25.41 2.65
CA LYS A 366 18.14 -24.57 1.72
C LYS A 366 18.89 -23.46 2.46
N LEU A 367 18.31 -22.86 3.51
CA LEU A 367 19.01 -21.89 4.35
C LEU A 367 20.22 -22.51 5.06
N TYR A 368 20.09 -23.74 5.56
CA TYR A 368 21.22 -24.44 6.16
C TYR A 368 22.31 -24.80 5.17
N GLU A 369 21.96 -25.07 3.91
CA GLU A 369 22.98 -25.27 2.87
C GLU A 369 23.83 -24.02 2.65
N LEU A 370 23.27 -22.81 2.86
CA LEU A 370 24.03 -21.56 2.79
C LEU A 370 25.09 -21.43 3.88
N PHE A 371 25.02 -22.20 4.96
CA PHE A 371 26.04 -22.18 6.02
C PHE A 371 27.39 -22.73 5.52
N LYS A 372 27.41 -23.36 4.34
CA LYS A 372 28.62 -23.87 3.70
C LYS A 372 29.27 -22.84 2.76
N ALA A 373 28.65 -21.68 2.54
CA ALA A 373 29.18 -20.66 1.64
C ALA A 373 30.50 -20.10 2.15
N ASP A 374 31.43 -19.80 1.24
CA ASP A 374 32.69 -19.13 1.59
C ASP A 374 32.46 -17.68 2.06
N ASP A 375 31.43 -17.02 1.50
CA ASP A 375 31.01 -15.68 1.90
C ASP A 375 30.35 -15.68 3.28
N TRP A 376 31.07 -15.14 4.27
CA TRP A 376 30.60 -15.08 5.64
C TRP A 376 29.35 -14.22 5.83
N LYS A 377 29.15 -13.19 5.00
CA LYS A 377 27.96 -12.34 5.07
C LYS A 377 26.72 -13.09 4.60
N LEU A 378 26.87 -13.96 3.60
CA LEU A 378 25.78 -14.83 3.15
C LEU A 378 25.38 -15.82 4.25
N ARG A 379 26.36 -16.47 4.90
CA ARG A 379 26.10 -17.35 6.06
C ARG A 379 25.41 -16.60 7.18
N TRP A 380 25.92 -15.41 7.51
CA TRP A 380 25.40 -14.54 8.56
C TRP A 380 23.91 -14.22 8.39
N VAL A 381 23.51 -13.73 7.21
CA VAL A 381 22.10 -13.38 6.95
C VAL A 381 21.22 -14.63 6.83
N ALA A 382 21.73 -15.73 6.26
CA ALA A 382 20.97 -16.99 6.18
C ALA A 382 20.68 -17.59 7.57
N ALA A 383 21.68 -17.60 8.45
CA ALA A 383 21.54 -18.09 9.82
C ALA A 383 20.67 -17.19 10.69
N ASP A 384 20.79 -15.86 10.54
CA ASP A 384 19.88 -14.89 11.15
C ASP A 384 18.43 -15.14 10.74
N LEU A 385 18.18 -15.33 9.43
CA LEU A 385 16.85 -15.64 8.94
C LEU A 385 16.34 -16.97 9.49
N ALA A 386 17.17 -18.02 9.48
CA ALA A 386 16.82 -19.32 10.04
C ALA A 386 16.39 -19.21 11.51
N LEU A 387 17.11 -18.43 12.34
CA LEU A 387 16.75 -18.20 13.74
C LEU A 387 15.48 -17.38 13.89
N ARG A 388 15.29 -16.30 13.11
CA ARG A 388 14.05 -15.49 13.15
C ARG A 388 12.81 -16.29 12.78
N MET A 389 12.96 -17.30 11.92
CA MET A 389 11.89 -18.22 11.54
C MET A 389 11.68 -19.36 12.54
N SER A 390 12.53 -19.46 13.57
CA SER A 390 12.54 -20.57 14.51
C SER A 390 11.98 -20.22 15.89
N ASP A 391 11.68 -21.27 16.67
CA ASP A 391 11.35 -21.19 18.09
C ASP A 391 12.37 -21.97 18.93
N GLN A 392 12.19 -21.97 20.27
CA GLN A 392 13.11 -22.65 21.18
C GLN A 392 13.25 -24.16 20.93
N SER A 393 12.22 -24.82 20.39
CA SER A 393 12.26 -26.27 20.11
C SER A 393 13.22 -26.62 18.97
N GLN A 394 13.53 -25.64 18.11
CA GLN A 394 14.36 -25.79 16.93
C GLN A 394 15.81 -25.34 17.15
N LEU A 395 16.16 -24.88 18.36
CA LEU A 395 17.51 -24.40 18.65
C LEU A 395 18.56 -25.52 18.57
N ASP A 396 18.22 -26.74 19.00
CA ASP A 396 19.11 -27.91 18.88
C ASP A 396 19.45 -28.25 17.43
N GLU A 397 18.45 -28.17 16.55
CA GLU A 397 18.60 -28.36 15.12
C GLU A 397 19.56 -27.31 14.54
N PHE A 398 19.33 -26.03 14.85
CA PHE A 398 20.18 -24.92 14.41
C PHE A 398 21.64 -25.10 14.89
N MET A 399 21.84 -25.36 16.18
CA MET A 399 23.18 -25.54 16.76
C MET A 399 23.91 -26.74 16.17
N SER A 400 23.20 -27.84 15.89
CA SER A 400 23.78 -28.98 15.20
C SER A 400 24.22 -28.65 13.77
N LYS A 401 23.49 -27.78 13.05
CA LYS A 401 23.86 -27.35 11.70
C LYS A 401 25.03 -26.37 11.71
N LEU A 402 25.07 -25.47 12.69
CA LEU A 402 26.19 -24.57 12.92
C LEU A 402 27.47 -25.35 13.26
N ALA A 403 27.38 -26.36 14.12
CA ALA A 403 28.52 -27.17 14.54
C ALA A 403 29.24 -27.89 13.38
N ARG A 404 28.50 -28.24 12.32
CA ARG A 404 29.04 -28.91 11.13
C ARG A 404 29.76 -27.94 10.18
N ASN A 405 29.60 -26.63 10.38
CA ASN A 405 30.12 -25.58 9.52
C ASN A 405 30.97 -24.60 10.34
N ASP A 406 32.01 -25.12 11.01
CA ASP A 406 32.89 -24.36 11.91
C ASP A 406 34.03 -23.61 11.19
N LYS A 407 34.10 -23.71 9.86
CA LYS A 407 35.17 -23.12 9.05
C LYS A 407 34.90 -21.64 8.77
N GLY A 408 35.62 -20.80 9.50
CA GLY A 408 35.88 -19.42 9.15
C GLY A 408 34.71 -18.47 9.33
N MET A 409 34.36 -18.20 10.58
CA MET A 409 33.36 -17.20 10.95
C MET A 409 33.98 -15.82 11.21
N SER A 410 33.19 -14.77 10.96
CA SER A 410 33.43 -13.43 11.50
C SER A 410 32.84 -13.32 12.91
N ILE A 411 33.37 -12.44 13.76
CA ILE A 411 32.83 -12.20 15.12
C ILE A 411 31.36 -11.75 15.11
N SER A 412 30.92 -11.10 14.03
CA SER A 412 29.53 -10.65 13.85
C SER A 412 28.52 -11.81 13.82
N GLU A 413 28.95 -13.00 13.39
CA GLU A 413 28.10 -14.18 13.31
C GLU A 413 27.67 -14.68 14.69
N PRO A 414 28.57 -15.15 15.58
CA PRO A 414 28.16 -15.63 16.90
C PRO A 414 27.50 -14.53 17.74
N VAL A 415 27.91 -13.26 17.58
CA VAL A 415 27.27 -12.13 18.26
C VAL A 415 25.80 -12.03 17.89
N LEU A 416 25.48 -12.01 16.59
CA LEU A 416 24.08 -11.94 16.16
C LEU A 416 23.29 -13.20 16.58
N TYR A 417 23.89 -14.39 16.44
CA TYR A 417 23.20 -15.64 16.78
C TYR A 417 22.88 -15.73 18.27
N GLY A 418 23.78 -15.26 19.13
CA GLY A 418 23.55 -15.13 20.58
C GLY A 418 22.41 -14.16 20.91
N VAL A 419 22.32 -13.03 20.19
CA VAL A 419 21.18 -12.11 20.31
C VAL A 419 19.88 -12.81 19.92
N ARG A 420 19.84 -13.45 18.74
CA ARG A 420 18.64 -14.15 18.26
C ARG A 420 18.20 -15.29 19.16
N MET A 421 19.13 -16.00 19.80
CA MET A 421 18.82 -17.02 20.79
C MET A 421 17.97 -16.48 21.94
N GLY A 422 18.24 -15.25 22.40
CA GLY A 422 17.47 -14.58 23.43
C GLY A 422 16.10 -14.04 22.99
N GLU A 423 15.84 -14.01 21.68
CA GLU A 423 14.59 -13.55 21.07
C GLU A 423 13.68 -14.72 20.65
N LEU A 424 14.16 -15.97 20.76
CA LEU A 424 13.38 -17.16 20.42
C LEU A 424 12.14 -17.29 21.32
N LYS A 425 10.98 -17.51 20.68
CA LYS A 425 9.71 -17.76 21.36
C LYS A 425 9.71 -19.12 22.05
N GLY A 426 9.29 -19.16 23.31
CA GLY A 426 9.12 -20.39 24.10
C GLY A 426 9.16 -20.10 25.61
N ASP A 427 9.09 -21.17 26.41
CA ASP A 427 8.90 -21.06 27.87
C ASP A 427 10.21 -20.92 28.66
N LYS A 428 11.34 -21.33 28.08
CA LYS A 428 12.63 -21.28 28.76
C LYS A 428 13.20 -19.88 28.73
N LYS A 429 13.93 -19.53 29.78
CA LYS A 429 14.69 -18.27 29.80
C LYS A 429 15.88 -18.37 28.85
N GLY A 430 16.24 -17.24 28.23
CA GLY A 430 17.34 -17.20 27.26
C GLY A 430 18.69 -17.66 27.83
N ASP A 431 18.95 -17.42 29.12
CA ASP A 431 20.17 -17.87 29.78
C ASP A 431 20.18 -19.39 30.01
N GLU A 432 19.03 -20.00 30.29
CA GLU A 432 18.89 -21.46 30.35
C GLU A 432 19.16 -22.11 28.97
N LEU A 433 18.76 -21.45 27.88
CA LEU A 433 19.08 -21.89 26.52
C LEU A 433 20.58 -21.78 26.24
N ALA A 434 21.19 -20.63 26.57
CA ALA A 434 22.62 -20.39 26.35
C ALA A 434 23.49 -21.38 27.14
N ASP A 435 23.17 -21.61 28.42
CA ASP A 435 23.92 -22.47 29.33
C ASP A 435 24.10 -23.90 28.80
N LYS A 436 23.09 -24.41 28.08
CA LYS A 436 23.14 -25.73 27.45
C LYS A 436 24.34 -25.91 26.52
N TYR A 437 24.75 -24.86 25.82
CA TYR A 437 25.73 -24.92 24.73
C TYR A 437 27.12 -24.41 25.12
N LEU A 438 27.37 -24.14 26.40
CA LEU A 438 28.67 -23.63 26.87
C LEU A 438 29.74 -24.73 27.04
N GLY A 439 29.32 -25.99 27.18
CA GLY A 439 30.20 -27.11 27.47
C GLY A 439 31.26 -27.38 26.39
N SER A 440 32.41 -27.94 26.78
CA SER A 440 33.54 -28.24 25.89
C SER A 440 33.25 -29.32 24.83
N GLY A 441 32.13 -30.03 24.94
CA GLY A 441 31.66 -30.99 23.92
C GLY A 441 31.07 -30.34 22.66
N TYR A 442 30.87 -29.02 22.66
CA TYR A 442 30.37 -28.27 21.51
C TYR A 442 31.50 -27.61 20.71
N SER A 443 31.27 -27.37 19.42
CA SER A 443 32.25 -26.69 18.56
C SER A 443 32.47 -25.22 19.01
N PRO A 444 33.63 -24.61 18.69
CA PRO A 444 33.88 -23.20 19.01
C PRO A 444 32.75 -22.27 18.55
N SER A 445 32.23 -22.45 17.33
CA SER A 445 31.12 -21.65 16.77
C SER A 445 29.85 -21.67 17.62
N VAL A 446 29.46 -22.85 18.10
CA VAL A 446 28.28 -23.02 18.96
C VAL A 446 28.50 -22.34 20.30
N ARG A 447 29.67 -22.56 20.90
CA ARG A 447 30.02 -22.02 22.22
C ARG A 447 30.14 -20.50 22.20
N LEU A 448 30.77 -19.95 21.16
CA LEU A 448 30.86 -18.51 20.95
C LEU A 448 29.48 -17.87 20.79
N SER A 449 28.56 -18.51 20.05
CA SER A 449 27.18 -18.02 19.90
C SER A 449 26.43 -18.02 21.23
N ALA A 450 26.61 -19.07 22.04
CA ALA A 450 26.03 -19.16 23.37
C ALA A 450 26.63 -18.15 24.36
N LEU A 451 27.96 -17.96 24.35
CA LEU A 451 28.61 -16.93 25.16
C LEU A 451 28.18 -15.52 24.75
N ALA A 452 27.95 -15.30 23.46
CA ALA A 452 27.51 -14.00 22.96
C ALA A 452 26.09 -13.62 23.37
N TYR A 453 25.23 -14.56 23.76
CA TYR A 453 23.95 -14.23 24.40
C TYR A 453 24.17 -13.28 25.59
N TYR A 454 25.19 -13.56 26.40
CA TYR A 454 25.51 -12.78 27.59
C TYR A 454 26.01 -11.36 27.25
N SER A 455 26.58 -11.13 26.07
CA SER A 455 27.02 -9.79 25.67
C SER A 455 25.86 -8.82 25.45
N LYS A 456 24.66 -9.32 25.12
CA LYS A 456 23.44 -8.51 24.96
C LYS A 456 22.44 -8.63 26.11
N TYR A 457 22.32 -9.78 26.75
CA TYR A 457 21.29 -10.04 27.78
C TYR A 457 21.82 -10.38 29.17
N GLY A 458 23.11 -10.68 29.30
CA GLY A 458 23.74 -11.01 30.57
C GLY A 458 23.85 -9.81 31.51
N THR A 459 23.62 -10.01 32.79
CA THR A 459 23.75 -8.97 33.82
C THR A 459 24.97 -9.19 34.70
N LYS A 460 25.33 -8.19 35.51
CA LYS A 460 26.43 -8.29 36.47
C LYS A 460 26.30 -9.50 37.43
N ASP A 461 25.08 -9.85 37.84
CA ASP A 461 24.83 -10.98 38.74
C ASP A 461 25.08 -12.34 38.07
N GLN A 462 25.10 -12.38 36.73
CA GLN A 462 25.34 -13.58 35.94
C GLN A 462 26.82 -13.74 35.55
N LEU A 463 27.73 -12.86 36.00
CA LEU A 463 29.16 -12.93 35.66
C LEU A 463 29.78 -14.29 35.98
N GLY A 464 29.38 -14.91 37.09
CA GLY A 464 29.84 -16.24 37.49
C GLY A 464 29.58 -17.35 36.46
N LYS A 465 28.61 -17.15 35.55
CA LYS A 465 28.34 -18.10 34.46
C LYS A 465 29.37 -18.04 33.34
N VAL A 466 30.00 -16.88 33.11
CA VAL A 466 30.97 -16.69 32.00
C VAL A 466 32.42 -16.69 32.48
N THR A 467 32.69 -16.38 33.75
CA THR A 467 34.05 -16.37 34.33
C THR A 467 34.85 -17.66 34.12
N PRO A 468 34.28 -18.89 34.20
CA PRO A 468 35.04 -20.11 33.96
C PRO A 468 35.70 -20.20 32.58
N PHE A 469 35.20 -19.45 31.59
CA PHE A 469 35.70 -19.46 30.22
C PHE A 469 36.81 -18.44 29.98
N GLU A 470 37.10 -17.53 30.92
CA GLU A 470 38.10 -16.46 30.73
C GLU A 470 39.52 -16.98 30.47
N GLN A 471 39.84 -18.20 30.92
CA GLN A 471 41.15 -18.82 30.75
C GLN A 471 41.21 -19.80 29.56
N GLU A 472 40.14 -19.88 28.78
CA GLU A 472 40.05 -20.86 27.71
C GLU A 472 40.89 -20.49 26.48
N SER A 473 41.83 -21.37 26.13
CA SER A 473 42.76 -21.19 25.00
C SER A 473 42.26 -21.76 23.66
N THR A 474 41.03 -22.28 23.60
CA THR A 474 40.42 -22.77 22.36
C THR A 474 40.37 -21.64 21.34
N ARG A 475 41.00 -21.82 20.17
CA ARG A 475 41.05 -20.79 19.12
C ARG A 475 39.66 -20.45 18.59
N VAL A 476 39.44 -19.17 18.30
CA VAL A 476 38.26 -18.75 17.56
C VAL A 476 38.38 -19.14 16.07
N PRO A 477 37.27 -19.33 15.35
CA PRO A 477 37.30 -19.57 13.91
C PRO A 477 37.96 -18.40 13.17
N SER A 478 38.90 -18.67 12.25
CA SER A 478 39.53 -17.63 11.42
C SER A 478 38.92 -17.62 10.02
N CYS A 479 38.52 -16.46 9.49
CA CYS A 479 38.12 -16.34 8.09
C CYS A 479 39.04 -15.40 7.30
N LYS A 480 39.14 -15.65 5.99
CA LYS A 480 40.20 -15.10 5.11
C LYS A 480 39.82 -13.78 4.42
N ALA A 481 38.61 -13.28 4.62
CA ALA A 481 38.16 -12.04 3.99
C ALA A 481 38.71 -10.82 4.75
N ASP A 482 39.04 -9.74 4.03
CA ASP A 482 39.68 -8.54 4.59
C ASP A 482 38.81 -7.83 5.66
N ASP A 483 37.50 -8.06 5.67
CA ASP A 483 36.54 -7.49 6.63
C ASP A 483 36.10 -8.49 7.71
N CYS A 484 36.80 -9.62 7.80
CA CYS A 484 36.50 -10.70 8.72
C CYS A 484 37.36 -10.61 9.98
N GLU A 485 37.08 -9.60 10.78
CA GLU A 485 37.89 -9.29 11.95
C GLU A 485 37.34 -9.93 13.23
N TRP A 486 38.26 -10.39 14.08
CA TRP A 486 37.97 -10.80 15.44
C TRP A 486 38.49 -9.74 16.40
N LYS A 487 37.72 -8.65 16.54
CA LYS A 487 38.08 -7.51 17.38
C LYS A 487 36.90 -7.05 18.21
N CYS A 488 37.18 -6.58 19.42
CA CYS A 488 36.19 -6.01 20.34
C CYS A 488 36.65 -4.67 20.90
N GLU A 489 35.69 -3.75 21.08
CA GLU A 489 35.92 -2.48 21.75
C GLU A 489 35.82 -2.66 23.26
N VAL A 490 36.93 -2.40 23.95
CA VAL A 490 37.04 -2.53 25.40
C VAL A 490 37.10 -1.14 26.01
N PRO A 491 36.26 -0.81 27.01
CA PRO A 491 36.34 0.47 27.70
C PRO A 491 37.69 0.62 28.43
N VAL A 492 38.28 1.82 28.35
CA VAL A 492 39.55 2.19 28.99
C VAL A 492 39.34 3.36 29.95
N GLY A 493 39.88 3.22 31.16
CA GLY A 493 39.82 4.22 32.24
C GLY A 493 38.59 4.11 33.13
N ASP A 494 38.66 4.70 34.33
CA ASP A 494 37.68 4.52 35.43
C ASP A 494 36.25 5.00 35.11
N LYS A 495 36.09 5.84 34.09
CA LYS A 495 34.78 6.38 33.66
C LYS A 495 34.19 5.67 32.44
N GLY A 496 34.96 4.85 31.73
CA GLY A 496 34.48 4.08 30.57
C GLY A 496 34.16 4.90 29.31
N ASP A 497 34.55 6.19 29.24
CA ASP A 497 34.25 7.11 28.13
C ASP A 497 35.15 6.94 26.89
N LYS A 498 36.20 6.12 26.98
CA LYS A 498 37.12 5.81 25.88
C LYS A 498 37.12 4.31 25.62
N THR A 499 37.26 3.89 24.37
CA THR A 499 37.39 2.47 24.00
C THR A 499 38.73 2.20 23.31
N GLU A 500 39.29 1.01 23.52
CA GLU A 500 40.41 0.47 22.76
C GLU A 500 39.96 -0.78 22.00
N THR A 501 40.46 -0.96 20.77
CA THR A 501 40.20 -2.16 19.98
C THR A 501 41.18 -3.27 20.39
N LYS A 502 40.66 -4.40 20.88
CA LYS A 502 41.46 -5.60 21.14
C LYS A 502 41.16 -6.70 20.15
N GLU A 503 42.23 -7.35 19.68
CA GLU A 503 42.12 -8.58 18.89
C GLU A 503 41.74 -9.77 19.78
N VAL A 504 40.97 -10.69 19.22
CA VAL A 504 40.44 -11.89 19.87
C VAL A 504 40.95 -13.12 19.12
N SER A 505 41.79 -13.91 19.77
CA SER A 505 42.41 -15.11 19.18
C SER A 505 41.82 -16.42 19.73
N ASN A 506 41.15 -16.37 20.88
CA ASN A 506 40.60 -17.53 21.58
C ASN A 506 39.30 -17.19 22.33
N ILE A 507 38.57 -18.22 22.78
CA ILE A 507 37.31 -18.08 23.51
C ILE A 507 37.49 -17.26 24.80
N GLY A 508 38.59 -17.43 25.53
CA GLY A 508 38.84 -16.66 26.75
C GLY A 508 38.99 -15.17 26.50
N GLU A 509 39.67 -14.78 25.42
CA GLU A 509 39.75 -13.38 24.97
C GLU A 509 38.40 -12.83 24.53
N PHE A 510 37.58 -13.63 23.83
CA PHE A 510 36.22 -13.23 23.48
C PHE A 510 35.39 -12.90 24.73
N VAL A 511 35.48 -13.74 25.77
CA VAL A 511 34.77 -13.51 27.03
C VAL A 511 35.28 -12.25 27.73
N ARG A 512 36.62 -12.11 27.86
CA ARG A 512 37.24 -10.96 28.56
C ARG A 512 37.00 -9.63 27.84
N TYR A 513 37.02 -9.61 26.52
CA TYR A 513 37.00 -8.36 25.75
C TYR A 513 35.62 -7.99 25.21
N CYS A 514 34.75 -8.96 24.94
CA CYS A 514 33.46 -8.71 24.28
C CYS A 514 32.27 -8.90 25.22
N VAL A 515 32.28 -9.97 26.02
CA VAL A 515 31.12 -10.39 26.82
C VAL A 515 31.10 -9.71 28.18
N LYS A 516 32.15 -9.90 28.98
CA LYS A 516 32.23 -9.42 30.37
C LYS A 516 32.07 -7.89 30.50
N PRO A 517 32.75 -7.04 29.69
CA PRO A 517 32.58 -5.60 29.79
C PRO A 517 31.14 -5.15 29.53
N SER A 518 30.42 -5.87 28.66
CA SER A 518 29.02 -5.58 28.35
C SER A 518 28.07 -5.96 29.49
N MET A 519 28.38 -7.01 30.25
CA MET A 519 27.60 -7.45 31.42
C MET A 519 27.83 -6.55 32.63
N GLU A 520 29.08 -6.12 32.87
CA GLU A 520 29.45 -5.27 34.01
C GLU A 520 28.72 -3.92 34.00
N LYS A 521 28.37 -3.42 32.81
CA LYS A 521 27.59 -2.19 32.60
C LYS A 521 26.08 -2.36 32.82
N ARG A 522 25.55 -3.60 32.91
CA ARG A 522 24.10 -3.88 32.93
C ARG A 522 23.65 -4.48 34.25
N THR A 523 22.71 -3.80 34.90
CA THR A 523 22.06 -4.28 36.13
C THR A 523 20.78 -5.06 35.81
N GLU A 524 20.27 -5.84 36.77
CA GLU A 524 18.97 -6.49 36.65
C GLU A 524 17.80 -5.49 36.51
N ALA A 525 17.96 -4.26 37.02
CA ALA A 525 16.97 -3.20 36.81
C ALA A 525 16.92 -2.76 35.34
N ASP A 526 18.07 -2.67 34.67
CA ASP A 526 18.16 -2.32 33.25
C ASP A 526 17.51 -3.41 32.38
N LYS A 527 17.75 -4.68 32.71
CA LYS A 527 17.14 -5.83 32.02
C LYS A 527 15.61 -5.85 32.14
N LYS A 528 15.08 -5.59 33.34
CA LYS A 528 13.62 -5.50 33.56
C LYS A 528 13.00 -4.36 32.75
N LYS A 529 13.68 -3.21 32.68
CA LYS A 529 13.23 -2.06 31.89
C LYS A 529 13.19 -2.38 30.39
N GLU A 530 14.25 -3.00 29.85
CA GLU A 530 14.27 -3.44 28.44
C GLU A 530 13.20 -4.50 28.14
N GLU A 531 12.95 -5.45 29.06
CA GLU A 531 11.91 -6.47 28.89
C GLU A 531 10.49 -5.84 28.88
N GLU A 532 10.26 -4.85 29.74
CA GLU A 532 8.99 -4.12 29.79
C GLU A 532 8.75 -3.28 28.51
N GLU A 533 9.80 -2.63 27.99
CA GLU A 533 9.76 -1.93 26.70
C GLU A 533 9.51 -2.89 25.53
N ARG A 534 10.14 -4.07 25.52
CA ARG A 534 9.89 -5.11 24.51
C ARG A 534 8.45 -5.60 24.53
N LYS A 535 7.90 -5.89 25.71
CA LYS A 535 6.50 -6.30 25.87
C LYS A 535 5.54 -5.20 25.38
N LYS A 536 5.85 -3.92 25.63
CA LYS A 536 5.08 -2.79 25.11
C LYS A 536 5.13 -2.72 23.57
N GLN A 537 6.30 -2.92 22.96
CA GLN A 537 6.45 -2.94 21.51
C GLN A 537 5.73 -4.12 20.84
N GLU A 538 5.80 -5.32 21.44
CA GLU A 538 5.07 -6.50 20.95
C GLU A 538 3.55 -6.31 21.05
N ALA A 539 3.05 -5.76 22.15
CA ALA A 539 1.64 -5.42 22.31
C ALA A 539 1.18 -4.39 21.27
N ALA A 540 1.97 -3.35 21.02
CA ALA A 540 1.68 -2.33 20.01
C ALA A 540 1.69 -2.93 18.58
N LYS A 541 2.62 -3.84 18.30
CA LYS A 541 2.68 -4.53 17.01
C LYS A 541 1.46 -5.42 16.79
N LYS A 542 1.07 -6.19 17.80
CA LYS A 542 -0.13 -7.03 17.75
C LYS A 542 -1.39 -6.19 17.52
N GLN A 543 -1.53 -5.07 18.23
CA GLN A 543 -2.65 -4.14 18.03
C GLN A 543 -2.67 -3.53 16.62
N ALA A 544 -1.51 -3.31 15.99
CA ALA A 544 -1.42 -2.82 14.61
C ALA A 544 -1.72 -3.92 13.56
N GLU A 545 -1.49 -5.19 13.89
CA GLU A 545 -1.88 -6.35 13.07
C GLU A 545 -3.39 -6.60 13.17
N ASP A 546 -3.96 -6.55 14.38
CA ASP A 546 -5.39 -6.72 14.63
C ASP A 546 -6.23 -5.59 13.99
N ASN A 547 -5.67 -4.39 13.80
CA ASN A 547 -6.32 -3.28 13.10
C ASN A 547 -6.21 -3.36 11.56
N LYS A 548 -5.52 -4.36 11.01
CA LYS A 548 -5.34 -4.58 9.57
C LYS A 548 -6.18 -5.74 9.01
N GLU A 549 -6.66 -6.64 9.86
CA GLU A 549 -7.76 -7.56 9.53
C GLU A 549 -9.10 -6.82 9.58
#